data_AF-A0A0H2KT35-F1
#
_entry.id   AF-A0A0H2KT35-F1
#
_cell.length_a   1.000
_cell.length_b   1.000
_cell.length_c   1.000
_cell.angle_alpha   90.00
_cell.angle_beta   90.00
_cell.angle_gamma   90.00
#
_symmetry.space_group_name_H-M   'P 1'
#
loop_
_entity.id
_entity.type
_entity.pdbx_description
1 polymer ?
#
loop_
_entity_poly.entity_id
_entity_poly.type
_entity_poly.pdbx_seq_one_letter_code
_entity_poly.pdbx_strand_id
1 'polypeptide(L)'
;MTTLAQVRAAALALPEVAEGDAAAGTVSFVVRGRRFAAATRDAVVQLRLADDDVARVLAEHLTARRWTRGDHLLGASVPLADLDGQQANHWVRRAWFARAPQRLGAALVAADSAEPGSVGDLPAAIGRPATRALAGAGIVSLSDVAPLSDRELLALHGVGPRAVRILREVLAAR
;
A
#
# COMPACT_ATOMS: atom_id res chain seq x y z
N MET A 1 10.58 -14.96 5.83
CA MET A 1 11.25 -14.87 4.52
C MET A 1 10.26 -14.33 3.49
N THR A 2 10.61 -13.23 2.83
CA THR A 2 9.76 -12.51 1.88
C THR A 2 10.34 -12.62 0.48
N THR A 3 9.51 -12.39 -0.54
CA THR A 3 9.87 -12.40 -1.95
C THR A 3 9.67 -11.03 -2.60
N LEU A 4 10.30 -10.81 -3.76
CA LEU A 4 10.04 -9.65 -4.62
C LEU A 4 8.54 -9.52 -4.94
N ALA A 5 7.86 -10.64 -5.20
CA ALA A 5 6.43 -10.65 -5.51
C ALA A 5 5.59 -10.11 -4.35
N GLN A 6 5.94 -10.44 -3.10
CA GLN A 6 5.25 -9.91 -1.92
C GLN A 6 5.52 -8.42 -1.71
N VAL A 7 6.76 -7.95 -1.92
CA VAL A 7 7.06 -6.51 -1.86
C VAL A 7 6.31 -5.75 -2.94
N ARG A 8 6.28 -6.30 -4.16
CA ARG A 8 5.53 -5.75 -5.29
C ARG A 8 4.04 -5.66 -4.97
N ALA A 9 3.45 -6.74 -4.47
CA ALA A 9 2.04 -6.76 -4.07
C ALA A 9 1.75 -5.72 -2.97
N ALA A 10 2.60 -5.62 -1.94
CA ALA A 10 2.44 -4.64 -0.87
C ALA A 10 2.54 -3.19 -1.40
N ALA A 11 3.48 -2.92 -2.30
CA ALA A 11 3.66 -1.59 -2.87
C ALA A 11 2.48 -1.19 -3.79
N LEU A 12 2.05 -2.09 -4.67
CA LEU A 12 0.96 -1.84 -5.62
C LEU A 12 -0.43 -1.77 -4.96
N ALA A 13 -0.58 -2.28 -3.74
CA ALA A 13 -1.80 -2.11 -2.95
C ALA A 13 -1.96 -0.71 -2.37
N LEU A 14 -0.90 0.13 -2.40
CA LEU A 14 -0.94 1.47 -1.85
C LEU A 14 -1.45 2.48 -2.90
N PRO A 15 -2.16 3.54 -2.46
CA PRO A 15 -2.74 4.51 -3.39
C PRO A 15 -1.68 5.21 -4.27
N GLU A 16 -2.04 5.38 -5.54
CA GLU A 16 -1.27 6.12 -6.55
C GLU A 16 0.18 5.65 -6.70
N VAL A 17 0.43 4.35 -6.49
CA VAL A 17 1.71 3.73 -6.74
C VAL A 17 1.80 3.25 -8.18
N ALA A 18 2.90 3.60 -8.83
CA ALA A 18 3.31 3.03 -10.10
C ALA A 18 4.67 2.34 -9.94
N GLU A 19 4.96 1.42 -10.85
CA GLU A 19 6.33 0.96 -11.06
C GLU A 19 7.08 1.99 -11.89
N GLY A 20 8.25 2.40 -11.41
CA GLY A 20 9.13 3.33 -12.11
C GLY A 20 10.26 2.61 -12.84
N ASP A 21 10.90 3.31 -13.78
CA ASP A 21 11.98 2.77 -14.60
C ASP A 21 13.11 2.16 -13.77
N ALA A 22 13.46 0.94 -14.17
CA ALA A 22 14.43 0.07 -13.54
C ALA A 22 15.79 0.24 -14.20
N ALA A 23 16.77 0.82 -13.50
CA ALA A 23 18.16 0.60 -13.88
C ALA A 23 18.57 -0.84 -13.52
N ALA A 24 19.11 -1.59 -14.48
CA ALA A 24 19.82 -2.86 -14.27
C ALA A 24 19.13 -3.84 -13.28
N GLY A 25 17.93 -4.32 -13.59
CA GLY A 25 17.27 -5.39 -12.83
C GLY A 25 16.72 -4.97 -11.45
N THR A 26 16.50 -3.68 -11.21
CA THR A 26 15.90 -3.16 -9.97
C THR A 26 14.48 -2.70 -10.22
N VAL A 27 13.47 -3.29 -9.57
CA VAL A 27 12.08 -2.80 -9.66
C VAL A 27 11.89 -1.66 -8.67
N SER A 28 11.44 -0.50 -9.13
CA SER A 28 11.21 0.67 -8.28
C SER A 28 9.73 1.01 -8.15
N PHE A 29 9.32 1.49 -6.98
CA PHE A 29 7.95 1.90 -6.69
C PHE A 29 7.92 3.38 -6.36
N VAL A 30 7.06 4.11 -7.05
CA VAL A 30 6.95 5.57 -6.98
C VAL A 30 5.52 5.96 -6.62
N VAL A 31 5.38 6.95 -5.73
CA VAL A 31 4.12 7.64 -5.48
C VAL A 31 4.27 9.08 -5.95
N ARG A 32 3.43 9.52 -6.90
CA ARG A 32 3.53 10.85 -7.53
C ARG A 32 4.95 11.23 -7.97
N GLY A 33 5.64 10.30 -8.64
CA GLY A 33 7.00 10.48 -9.14
C GLY A 33 8.11 10.43 -8.08
N ARG A 34 7.77 10.25 -6.79
CA ARG A 34 8.74 10.10 -5.70
C ARG A 34 8.93 8.63 -5.41
N ARG A 35 10.12 8.10 -5.71
CA ARG A 35 10.49 6.74 -5.30
C ARG A 35 10.42 6.61 -3.78
N PHE A 36 9.76 5.57 -3.31
CA PHE A 36 9.68 5.24 -1.89
C PHE A 36 10.24 3.87 -1.56
N ALA A 37 10.14 2.91 -2.49
CA ALA A 37 10.75 1.60 -2.35
C ALA A 37 11.43 1.17 -3.65
N ALA A 38 12.41 0.28 -3.55
CA ALA A 38 12.93 -0.48 -4.68
C ALA A 38 13.39 -1.85 -4.23
N ALA A 39 13.22 -2.86 -5.06
CA ALA A 39 13.76 -4.18 -4.82
C ALA A 39 14.83 -4.49 -5.88
N THR A 40 16.03 -4.79 -5.41
CA THR A 40 17.20 -5.03 -6.27
C THR A 40 17.28 -6.50 -6.68
N ARG A 41 18.07 -6.77 -7.71
CA ARG A 41 18.39 -8.14 -8.17
C ARG A 41 19.04 -9.01 -7.09
N ASP A 42 19.71 -8.42 -6.11
CA ASP A 42 20.41 -9.12 -5.03
C ASP A 42 19.48 -9.46 -3.85
N ALA A 43 18.16 -9.49 -4.10
CA ALA A 43 17.12 -9.74 -3.11
C ALA A 43 17.19 -8.81 -1.89
N VAL A 44 17.45 -7.51 -2.13
CA VAL A 44 17.44 -6.46 -1.11
C VAL A 44 16.32 -5.47 -1.42
N VAL A 45 15.54 -5.10 -0.40
CA VAL A 45 14.61 -3.98 -0.48
C VAL A 45 15.26 -2.71 0.06
N GLN A 46 15.26 -1.65 -0.74
CA GLN A 46 15.65 -0.31 -0.37
C GLN A 46 14.41 0.52 -0.09
N LEU A 47 14.35 1.15 1.08
CA LEU A 47 13.19 1.87 1.60
C LEU A 47 13.58 3.32 1.92
N ARG A 48 12.81 4.28 1.40
CA ARG A 48 12.92 5.70 1.75
C ARG A 48 12.16 5.96 3.05
N LEU A 49 12.86 5.86 4.17
CA LEU A 49 12.29 6.01 5.51
C LEU A 49 12.70 7.34 6.13
N ALA A 50 11.89 7.84 7.08
CA ALA A 50 12.30 8.92 7.98
C ALA A 50 13.33 8.42 8.98
N ASP A 51 14.09 9.33 9.60
CA ASP A 51 15.23 8.98 10.47
C ASP A 51 14.84 8.05 11.63
N ASP A 52 13.70 8.30 12.27
CA ASP A 52 13.17 7.45 13.35
C ASP A 52 12.89 6.03 12.85
N ASP A 53 12.35 5.89 11.64
CA ASP A 53 12.07 4.59 11.02
C ASP A 53 13.34 3.87 10.57
N VAL A 54 14.37 4.62 10.14
CA VAL A 54 15.68 4.05 9.87
C VAL A 54 16.29 3.49 11.16
N ALA A 55 16.22 4.24 12.26
CA ALA A 55 16.72 3.75 13.56
C ALA A 55 15.98 2.47 13.99
N ARG A 56 14.67 2.43 13.83
CA ARG A 56 13.85 1.27 14.16
C ARG A 56 14.16 0.05 13.29
N VAL A 57 14.23 0.19 11.97
CA VAL A 57 14.48 -0.96 11.09
C VAL A 57 15.86 -1.56 11.34
N LEU A 58 16.87 -0.74 11.68
CA LEU A 58 18.20 -1.21 12.04
C LEU A 58 18.23 -1.92 13.40
N ALA A 59 17.39 -1.50 14.34
CA ALA A 59 17.25 -2.15 15.63
C ALA A 59 16.50 -3.49 15.52
N GLU A 60 15.49 -3.56 14.65
CA GLU A 60 14.67 -4.75 14.44
C GLU A 60 15.34 -5.80 13.53
N HIS A 61 16.25 -5.38 12.64
CA HIS A 61 16.88 -6.24 11.61
C HIS A 61 18.39 -6.06 11.58
N LEU A 62 19.15 -7.02 12.14
CA LEU A 62 20.62 -6.93 12.31
C LEU A 62 21.40 -6.75 11.01
N THR A 63 20.88 -7.28 9.91
CA THR A 63 21.47 -7.22 8.56
C THR A 63 21.05 -5.98 7.78
N ALA A 64 20.09 -5.21 8.29
CA ALA A 64 19.69 -3.95 7.68
C ALA A 64 20.84 -2.95 7.73
N ARG A 65 20.92 -2.11 6.70
CA ARG A 65 21.98 -1.10 6.56
C ARG A 65 21.38 0.26 6.28
N ARG A 66 22.06 1.31 6.76
CA ARG A 66 21.77 2.67 6.30
C ARG A 66 22.04 2.74 4.81
N TRP A 67 21.08 3.27 4.08
CA TRP A 67 21.22 3.53 2.66
C TRP A 67 21.43 5.03 2.47
N THR A 68 22.65 5.39 2.04
CA THR A 68 23.08 6.78 1.87
C THR A 68 23.49 7.06 0.43
N ARG A 69 23.57 8.36 0.07
CA ARG A 69 24.23 8.83 -1.16
C ARG A 69 25.10 10.02 -0.79
N GLY A 70 26.41 9.80 -0.73
CA GLY A 70 27.31 10.72 -0.03
C GLY A 70 26.91 10.81 1.44
N ASP A 71 26.80 12.02 1.96
CA ASP A 71 26.43 12.28 3.36
C ASP A 71 24.92 12.27 3.61
N HIS A 72 24.11 12.18 2.55
CA HIS A 72 22.65 12.24 2.69
C HIS A 72 22.09 10.84 2.96
N LEU A 73 21.43 10.69 4.11
CA LEU A 73 20.63 9.50 4.42
C LEU A 73 19.42 9.44 3.49
N LEU A 74 19.34 8.36 2.72
CA LEU A 74 18.21 8.10 1.83
C LEU A 74 17.16 7.22 2.51
N GLY A 75 17.58 6.35 3.43
CA GLY A 75 16.72 5.47 4.20
C GLY A 75 17.47 4.21 4.64
N ALA A 76 16.86 3.04 4.46
CA ALA A 76 17.45 1.76 4.83
C ALA A 76 17.39 0.73 3.70
N SER A 77 18.30 -0.23 3.73
CA SER A 77 18.30 -1.41 2.88
C SER A 77 18.24 -2.67 3.72
N VAL A 78 17.32 -3.57 3.43
CA VAL A 78 17.12 -4.83 4.18
C VAL A 78 17.09 -6.00 3.20
N PRO A 79 17.84 -7.09 3.44
CA PRO A 79 17.67 -8.30 2.65
C PRO A 79 16.25 -8.86 2.79
N LEU A 80 15.65 -9.30 1.68
CA LEU A 80 14.30 -9.87 1.67
C LEU A 80 14.20 -11.16 2.49
N ALA A 81 15.34 -11.86 2.67
CA ALA A 81 15.42 -13.06 3.47
C ALA A 81 15.06 -12.80 4.95
N ASP A 82 15.40 -11.60 5.44
CA ASP A 82 15.27 -11.22 6.85
C ASP A 82 13.88 -10.68 7.20
N LEU A 83 13.05 -10.42 6.19
CA LEU A 83 11.68 -9.96 6.37
C LEU A 83 10.70 -11.13 6.23
N ASP A 84 9.69 -11.20 7.08
CA ASP A 84 8.44 -11.88 6.75
C ASP A 84 7.46 -10.95 6.00
N GLY A 85 6.37 -11.53 5.50
CA GLY A 85 5.42 -10.77 4.67
C GLY A 85 4.75 -9.61 5.41
N GLN A 86 4.57 -9.71 6.74
CA GLN A 86 3.99 -8.64 7.54
C GLN A 86 4.99 -7.52 7.75
N GLN A 87 6.24 -7.85 8.06
CA GLN A 87 7.33 -6.88 8.21
C GLN A 87 7.59 -6.16 6.89
N ALA A 88 7.61 -6.87 5.77
CA ALA A 88 7.76 -6.26 4.45
C ALA A 88 6.60 -5.29 4.15
N ASN A 89 5.36 -5.70 4.38
CA ASN A 89 4.21 -4.81 4.21
C ASN A 89 4.33 -3.57 5.11
N HIS A 90 4.61 -3.78 6.40
CA HIS A 90 4.79 -2.70 7.37
C HIS A 90 5.82 -1.66 6.86
N TRP A 91 7.03 -2.11 6.53
CA TRP A 91 8.11 -1.21 6.13
C TRP A 91 7.91 -0.55 4.77
N VAL A 92 7.33 -1.26 3.80
CA VAL A 92 6.93 -0.68 2.50
C VAL A 92 5.90 0.43 2.72
N ARG A 93 4.92 0.20 3.59
CA ARG A 93 3.89 1.19 3.94
C ARG A 93 4.49 2.41 4.66
N ARG A 94 5.41 2.21 5.61
CA ARG A 94 6.15 3.32 6.26
C ARG A 94 6.92 4.16 5.24
N ALA A 95 7.61 3.51 4.31
CA ALA A 95 8.33 4.20 3.25
C ALA A 95 7.41 5.01 2.33
N TRP A 96 6.23 4.46 1.99
CA TRP A 96 5.22 5.19 1.22
C TRP A 96 4.75 6.43 1.97
N PHE A 97 4.40 6.32 3.26
CA PHE A 97 3.96 7.47 4.07
C PHE A 97 5.03 8.56 4.16
N ALA A 98 6.30 8.20 4.22
CA ALA A 98 7.41 9.15 4.23
C ALA A 98 7.55 9.96 2.92
N ARG A 99 6.97 9.48 1.81
CA ARG A 99 7.10 10.10 0.47
C ARG A 99 5.78 10.62 -0.12
N ALA A 100 4.65 10.06 0.31
CA ALA A 100 3.33 10.40 -0.19
C ALA A 100 2.94 11.85 0.16
N PRO A 101 2.15 12.52 -0.68
CA PRO A 101 1.55 13.80 -0.32
C PRO A 101 0.70 13.67 0.96
N GLN A 102 0.75 14.68 1.84
CA GLN A 102 0.04 14.66 3.13
C GLN A 102 -1.45 14.31 2.99
N ARG A 103 -2.13 14.90 1.99
CA ARG A 103 -3.56 14.64 1.71
C ARG A 103 -3.84 13.16 1.39
N LEU A 104 -2.94 12.54 0.63
CA LEU A 104 -3.07 11.14 0.21
C LEU A 104 -2.81 10.21 1.39
N GLY A 105 -1.79 10.52 2.20
CA GLY A 105 -1.52 9.81 3.45
C GLY A 105 -2.69 9.91 4.44
N ALA A 106 -3.22 11.12 4.66
CA ALA A 106 -4.38 11.34 5.53
C ALA A 106 -5.61 10.57 5.05
N ALA A 107 -5.87 10.55 3.74
CA ALA A 107 -6.96 9.77 3.16
C ALA A 107 -6.80 8.26 3.43
N LEU A 108 -5.59 7.71 3.28
CA LEU A 108 -5.34 6.30 3.58
C LEU A 108 -5.53 5.98 5.06
N VAL A 109 -5.09 6.85 5.98
CA VAL A 109 -5.29 6.68 7.42
C VAL A 109 -6.78 6.74 7.79
N ALA A 110 -7.52 7.68 7.20
CA ALA A 110 -8.95 7.78 7.38
C ALA A 110 -9.66 6.51 6.86
N ALA A 111 -9.25 6.02 5.69
CA ALA A 111 -9.76 4.79 5.11
C ALA A 111 -9.47 3.56 5.99
N ASP A 112 -8.27 3.43 6.56
CA ASP A 112 -7.96 2.33 7.49
C ASP A 112 -8.84 2.33 8.74
N SER A 113 -9.29 3.52 9.14
CA SER A 113 -10.13 3.73 10.32
C SER A 113 -11.61 3.66 10.00
N ALA A 114 -11.99 3.49 8.72
CA ALA A 114 -13.37 3.46 8.29
C ALA A 114 -14.11 2.24 8.87
N GLU A 115 -15.32 2.49 9.36
CA GLU A 115 -16.22 1.48 9.89
C GLU A 115 -17.45 1.31 8.97
N PRO A 116 -18.05 0.12 8.90
CA PRO A 116 -19.13 -0.14 7.96
C PRO A 116 -20.33 0.78 8.21
N GLY A 117 -20.84 1.41 7.15
CA GLY A 117 -21.93 2.39 7.24
C GLY A 117 -21.50 3.81 7.63
N SER A 118 -20.19 4.07 7.81
CA SER A 118 -19.67 5.44 8.06
C SER A 118 -19.12 6.13 6.82
N VAL A 119 -19.00 5.42 5.69
CA VAL A 119 -18.43 5.93 4.43
C VAL A 119 -19.56 6.24 3.44
N GLY A 120 -19.95 7.52 3.37
CA GLY A 120 -21.00 8.01 2.47
C GLY A 120 -22.29 7.19 2.59
N ASP A 121 -22.78 6.69 1.46
CA ASP A 121 -23.97 5.83 1.37
C ASP A 121 -23.61 4.35 1.13
N LEU A 122 -22.36 3.94 1.36
CA LEU A 122 -21.95 2.55 1.23
C LEU A 122 -22.62 1.67 2.31
N PRO A 123 -23.15 0.49 1.93
CA PRO A 123 -23.92 -0.34 2.86
C PRO A 123 -23.04 -0.98 3.93
N ALA A 124 -23.43 -0.86 5.21
CA ALA A 124 -22.72 -1.49 6.34
C ALA A 124 -22.55 -3.01 6.19
N ALA A 125 -23.42 -3.67 5.42
CA ALA A 125 -23.40 -5.11 5.21
C ALA A 125 -22.18 -5.64 4.43
N ILE A 126 -21.39 -4.78 3.78
CA ILE A 126 -20.15 -5.18 3.08
C ILE A 126 -19.01 -5.52 4.05
N GLY A 127 -19.13 -5.11 5.32
CA GLY A 127 -18.16 -5.39 6.38
C GLY A 127 -16.91 -4.52 6.33
N ARG A 128 -16.08 -4.61 7.38
CA ARG A 128 -14.89 -3.76 7.58
C ARG A 128 -13.87 -3.87 6.44
N PRO A 129 -13.48 -5.08 5.98
CA PRO A 129 -12.45 -5.19 4.93
C PRO A 129 -12.85 -4.49 3.62
N ALA A 130 -14.08 -4.72 3.14
CA ALA A 130 -14.55 -4.09 1.93
C ALA A 130 -14.77 -2.58 2.10
N THR A 131 -15.29 -2.15 3.25
CA THR A 131 -15.47 -0.70 3.55
C THR A 131 -14.14 0.04 3.47
N ARG A 132 -13.09 -0.49 4.12
CA ARG A 132 -11.76 0.12 4.13
C ARG A 132 -11.08 0.08 2.77
N ALA A 133 -11.25 -1.02 2.04
CA ALA A 133 -10.70 -1.16 0.69
C ALA A 133 -11.30 -0.14 -0.29
N LEU A 134 -12.63 0.05 -0.25
CA LEU A 134 -13.32 1.05 -1.08
C LEU A 134 -12.90 2.47 -0.69
N ALA A 135 -12.95 2.80 0.61
CA ALA A 135 -12.52 4.11 1.10
C ALA A 135 -11.05 4.41 0.74
N GLY A 136 -10.16 3.41 0.83
CA GLY A 136 -8.75 3.53 0.50
C GLY A 136 -8.50 3.74 -1.00
N ALA A 137 -9.39 3.22 -1.85
CA ALA A 137 -9.42 3.47 -3.28
C ALA A 137 -10.11 4.79 -3.66
N GLY A 138 -10.58 5.58 -2.69
CA GLY A 138 -11.32 6.82 -2.92
C GLY A 138 -12.78 6.61 -3.35
N ILE A 139 -13.28 5.37 -3.29
CA ILE A 139 -14.67 5.02 -3.60
C ILE A 139 -15.47 5.21 -2.32
N VAL A 140 -16.18 6.33 -2.21
CA VAL A 140 -16.84 6.76 -0.96
C VAL A 140 -18.35 6.81 -1.07
N SER A 141 -18.92 6.44 -2.22
CA SER A 141 -20.36 6.39 -2.46
C SER A 141 -20.75 5.27 -3.42
N LEU A 142 -22.03 4.91 -3.44
CA LEU A 142 -22.60 3.99 -4.43
C LEU A 142 -22.54 4.57 -5.85
N SER A 143 -22.57 5.90 -6.00
CA SER A 143 -22.33 6.57 -7.28
C SER A 143 -20.91 6.33 -7.80
N ASP A 144 -19.90 6.27 -6.92
CA ASP A 144 -18.53 5.92 -7.29
C ASP A 144 -18.39 4.42 -7.64
N VAL A 145 -19.20 3.56 -7.02
CA VAL A 145 -19.22 2.10 -7.29
C VAL A 145 -19.90 1.79 -8.63
N ALA A 146 -20.98 2.49 -8.96
CA ALA A 146 -21.80 2.23 -10.14
C ALA A 146 -21.01 2.07 -11.47
N PRO A 147 -20.03 2.93 -11.80
CA PRO A 147 -19.28 2.79 -13.05
C PRO A 147 -18.25 1.65 -13.06
N LEU A 148 -17.93 1.05 -11.91
CA LEU A 148 -16.91 0.00 -11.82
C LEU A 148 -17.50 -1.37 -12.15
N SER A 149 -16.73 -2.21 -12.84
CA SER A 149 -17.07 -3.62 -13.08
C SER A 149 -16.80 -4.49 -11.85
N ASP A 150 -17.43 -5.67 -11.80
CA ASP A 150 -17.18 -6.66 -10.73
C ASP A 150 -15.71 -7.06 -10.66
N ARG A 151 -15.03 -7.12 -11.81
CA ARG A 151 -13.60 -7.43 -11.89
C ARG A 151 -12.75 -6.34 -11.24
N GLU A 152 -13.06 -5.07 -11.48
CA GLU A 152 -12.35 -3.94 -10.86
C GLU A 152 -12.57 -3.90 -9.36
N LEU A 153 -13.81 -4.13 -8.90
CA LEU A 153 -14.12 -4.23 -7.47
C LEU A 153 -13.37 -5.39 -6.81
N LEU A 154 -13.33 -6.58 -7.45
CA LEU A 154 -12.60 -7.74 -6.93
C LEU A 154 -11.08 -7.59 -6.98
N ALA A 155 -10.55 -6.68 -7.78
CA ALA A 155 -9.12 -6.37 -7.78
C ALA A 155 -8.70 -5.57 -6.53
N LEU A 156 -9.65 -4.94 -5.83
CA LEU A 156 -9.39 -4.24 -4.58
C LEU A 156 -9.18 -5.25 -3.44
N HIS A 157 -7.95 -5.28 -2.91
CA HIS A 157 -7.61 -6.15 -1.80
C HIS A 157 -8.49 -5.86 -0.57
N GLY A 158 -9.30 -6.85 -0.16
CA GLY A 158 -10.28 -6.73 0.93
C GLY A 158 -11.73 -6.71 0.47
N VAL A 159 -11.99 -6.52 -0.83
CA VAL A 159 -13.32 -6.66 -1.44
C VAL A 159 -13.51 -8.09 -1.93
N GLY A 160 -14.43 -8.82 -1.31
CA GLY A 160 -14.77 -10.20 -1.69
C GLY A 160 -16.05 -10.29 -2.52
N PRO A 161 -16.32 -11.46 -3.15
CA PRO A 161 -17.54 -11.69 -3.96
C PRO A 161 -18.84 -11.36 -3.22
N ARG A 162 -18.89 -11.60 -1.90
CA ARG A 162 -20.03 -11.25 -1.05
C ARG A 162 -20.26 -9.73 -1.01
N ALA A 163 -19.21 -8.94 -0.87
CA ALA A 163 -19.33 -7.48 -0.84
C ALA A 163 -19.82 -6.96 -2.20
N VAL A 164 -19.25 -7.48 -3.30
CA VAL A 164 -19.70 -7.15 -4.66
C VAL A 164 -21.18 -7.46 -4.85
N ARG A 165 -21.64 -8.65 -4.46
CA ARG A 165 -23.07 -9.01 -4.53
C ARG A 165 -23.95 -8.00 -3.80
N ILE A 166 -23.61 -7.66 -2.56
CA ILE A 166 -24.37 -6.68 -1.75
C ILE A 166 -24.40 -5.31 -2.43
N LEU A 167 -23.27 -4.83 -2.96
CA LEU A 167 -23.20 -3.55 -3.67
C LEU A 167 -24.13 -3.55 -4.89
N ARG A 168 -24.15 -4.64 -5.67
CA ARG A 168 -25.02 -4.78 -6.85
C ARG A 168 -26.50 -4.86 -6.47
N GLU A 169 -26.85 -5.59 -5.43
CA GLU A 169 -28.21 -5.66 -4.90
C GLU A 169 -28.72 -4.27 -4.48
N VAL A 170 -27.90 -3.50 -3.77
CA VAL A 170 -28.28 -2.15 -3.33
C VAL A 170 -28.36 -1.17 -4.50
N LEU A 171 -27.46 -1.26 -5.47
CA LEU A 171 -27.53 -0.44 -6.69
C LEU A 171 -28.77 -0.73 -7.53
N ALA A 172 -29.16 -2.00 -7.66
CA ALA A 172 -30.35 -2.40 -8.43
C ALA A 172 -31.67 -2.03 -7.74
N ALA A 173 -31.65 -1.81 -6.42
CA ALA A 173 -32.81 -1.39 -5.63
C ALA A 173 -33.01 0.14 -5.60
N ARG A 174 -32.17 0.92 -6.30
CA ARG A 174 -32.28 2.36 -6.46
C ARG A 174 -32.87 2.72 -7.81
#